data_AF-A0A973LVK4-F1
#
_entry.id   AF-A0A973LVK4-F1
#
_cell.length_a   1.000
_cell.length_b   1.000
_cell.length_c   1.000
_cell.angle_alpha   90.00
_cell.angle_beta   90.00
_cell.angle_gamma   90.00
#
_symmetry.space_group_name_H-M   'P 1'
#
loop_
_entity.id
_entity.type
_entity.pdbx_description
1 polymer ?
#
loop_
_entity_poly.entity_id
_entity_poly.type
_entity_poly.pdbx_seq_one_letter_code
_entity_poly.pdbx_strand_id
1 'polypeptide(L)'
;ALGHLLPAAEAAATAHRLHVAAGQRAAAKRTLVLARELQDECGGARTPLTDLTGSEASLTPRELQVAKLVAAGLSGRAVAARLDLSLRTVNNHLGRVYAKLGVSGRNALERVLGDGL
;
A
#
# COMPACT_ATOMS: atom_id res chain seq x y z
N ALA A 1 -4.56 13.08 26.78
CA ALA A 1 -5.27 11.80 26.67
C ALA A 1 -4.96 11.06 25.35
N LEU A 2 -3.70 11.10 24.86
CA LEU A 2 -3.35 10.85 23.45
C LEU A 2 -2.68 9.49 23.17
N GLY A 3 -2.60 8.56 24.12
CA GLY A 3 -1.84 7.30 23.95
C GLY A 3 -2.61 6.10 23.37
N HIS A 4 -3.94 6.18 23.27
CA HIS A 4 -4.79 5.01 22.96
C HIS A 4 -5.36 4.98 21.55
N LEU A 5 -5.24 6.09 20.80
CA LEU A 5 -5.79 6.18 19.45
C LEU A 5 -5.08 5.25 18.47
N LEU A 6 -3.75 5.12 18.59
CA LEU A 6 -2.98 4.23 17.72
C LEU A 6 -3.33 2.75 17.93
N PRO A 7 -3.36 2.21 19.17
CA PRO A 7 -3.90 0.87 19.41
C PRO A 7 -5.33 0.66 18.89
N ALA A 8 -6.19 1.67 18.98
CA ALA A 8 -7.56 1.60 18.46
C ALA A 8 -7.58 1.50 16.92
N ALA A 9 -6.76 2.29 16.23
CA ALA A 9 -6.61 2.23 14.78
C ALA A 9 -6.09 0.85 14.33
N GLU A 10 -5.11 0.30 15.04
CA GLU A 10 -4.56 -1.04 14.75
C GLU A 10 -5.59 -2.16 14.95
N ALA A 11 -6.40 -2.06 16.02
CA ALA A 11 -7.48 -3.00 16.28
C ALA A 11 -8.56 -2.95 15.18
N ALA A 12 -8.97 -1.75 14.76
CA ALA A 12 -9.92 -1.56 13.67
C ALA A 12 -9.38 -2.10 12.33
N ALA A 13 -8.09 -1.87 12.07
CA ALA A 13 -7.43 -2.37 10.88
C ALA A 13 -7.33 -3.92 10.86
N THR A 14 -7.06 -4.53 12.02
CA THR A 14 -7.06 -5.99 12.18
C THR A 14 -8.46 -6.57 11.95
N ALA A 15 -9.50 -5.95 12.53
CA ALA A 15 -10.89 -6.35 12.31
C ALA A 15 -11.29 -6.27 10.82
N HIS A 16 -10.83 -5.24 10.10
CA HIS A 16 -11.00 -5.16 8.65
C HIS A 16 -10.42 -6.37 7.92
N ARG A 17 -9.17 -6.74 8.20
CA ARG A 17 -8.53 -7.89 7.57
C ARG A 17 -9.30 -9.19 7.84
N LEU A 18 -9.79 -9.38 9.06
CA LEU A 18 -10.62 -10.54 9.43
C LEU A 18 -11.96 -10.56 8.66
N HIS A 19 -12.64 -9.42 8.53
CA HIS A 19 -13.88 -9.35 7.76
C HIS A 19 -13.67 -9.59 6.26
N VAL A 20 -12.55 -9.13 5.70
CA VAL A 20 -12.17 -9.42 4.30
C VAL A 20 -11.93 -10.92 4.13
N ALA A 21 -11.15 -11.54 5.01
CA ALA A 21 -10.87 -12.97 4.99
C ALA A 21 -12.15 -13.82 5.15
N ALA A 22 -13.11 -13.35 5.93
CA ALA A 22 -14.41 -13.99 6.12
C ALA A 22 -15.43 -13.70 5.00
N GLY A 23 -15.08 -12.90 3.97
CA GLY A 23 -16.00 -12.53 2.88
C GLY A 23 -17.13 -11.58 3.29
N GLN A 24 -17.07 -11.00 4.49
CA GLN A 24 -18.13 -10.18 5.08
C GLN A 24 -18.04 -8.72 4.59
N ARG A 25 -18.38 -8.49 3.32
CA ARG A 25 -18.19 -7.19 2.63
C ARG A 25 -18.73 -5.97 3.40
N ALA A 26 -19.94 -6.06 3.95
CA ALA A 26 -20.56 -4.96 4.68
C ALA A 26 -19.84 -4.66 6.03
N ALA A 27 -19.31 -5.69 6.69
CA ALA A 27 -18.53 -5.52 7.91
C ALA A 27 -17.13 -4.98 7.60
N ALA A 28 -16.49 -5.50 6.54
CA ALA A 28 -15.19 -5.05 6.06
C ALA A 28 -15.19 -3.56 5.68
N LYS A 29 -16.24 -3.09 5.00
CA LYS A 29 -16.38 -1.66 4.66
C LYS A 29 -16.46 -0.79 5.91
N ARG A 30 -17.24 -1.19 6.91
CA ARG A 30 -17.41 -0.43 8.16
C ARG A 30 -16.11 -0.31 8.94
N THR A 31 -15.39 -1.42 9.10
CA THR A 31 -14.11 -1.41 9.82
C THR A 31 -13.00 -0.71 9.05
N LEU A 32 -13.04 -0.69 7.71
CA LEU A 32 -12.12 0.12 6.90
C LEU A 32 -12.30 1.63 7.18
N VAL A 33 -13.56 2.10 7.18
CA VAL A 33 -13.87 3.51 7.43
C VAL A 33 -13.41 3.90 8.84
N LEU A 34 -13.80 3.12 9.84
CA LEU A 34 -13.39 3.37 11.23
C LEU A 34 -11.87 3.40 11.42
N ALA A 35 -11.16 2.45 10.81
CA ALA A 35 -9.71 2.39 10.93
C ALA A 35 -9.03 3.62 10.28
N ARG A 36 -9.57 4.13 9.18
CA ARG A 36 -9.08 5.37 8.53
C ARG A 36 -9.35 6.60 9.39
N GLU A 37 -10.56 6.74 9.93
CA GLU A 37 -10.91 7.85 10.82
C GLU A 37 -9.96 7.90 12.04
N LEU A 38 -9.76 6.76 12.70
CA LEU A 38 -8.84 6.66 13.84
C LEU A 38 -7.39 6.94 13.44
N GLN A 39 -6.98 6.55 12.24
CA GLN A 39 -5.64 6.82 11.73
C GLN A 39 -5.44 8.31 11.41
N ASP A 40 -6.45 8.97 10.84
CA ASP A 40 -6.43 10.41 10.56
C ASP A 40 -6.34 11.21 11.88
N GLU A 41 -7.05 10.78 12.92
CA GLU A 41 -6.93 11.34 14.27
C GLU A 41 -5.53 11.14 14.89
N CYS A 42 -4.82 10.08 14.49
CA CYS A 42 -3.41 9.86 14.85
C CYS A 42 -2.43 10.70 14.01
N GLY A 43 -2.91 11.70 13.26
CA GLY A 43 -2.07 12.50 12.36
C GLY A 43 -1.57 11.70 11.15
N GLY A 44 -2.31 10.67 10.73
CA GLY A 44 -1.95 9.82 9.61
C GLY A 44 -0.86 8.78 9.94
N ALA A 45 -0.55 8.55 11.21
CA ALA A 45 0.48 7.60 11.64
C ALA A 45 0.27 6.21 10.99
N ARG A 46 1.25 5.78 10.18
CA ARG A 46 1.23 4.48 9.50
C ARG A 46 2.04 3.47 10.29
N THR A 47 1.42 2.35 10.64
CA THR A 47 2.08 1.15 11.18
C THR A 47 1.80 -0.02 10.25
N PRO A 48 2.56 -1.12 10.33
CA PRO A 48 2.29 -2.31 9.53
C PRO A 48 0.86 -2.88 9.73
N LEU A 49 0.24 -2.59 10.87
CA LEU A 49 -1.12 -3.02 11.18
C LEU A 49 -2.17 -2.08 10.57
N THR A 50 -1.93 -0.77 10.54
CA THR A 50 -2.84 0.21 9.92
C THR A 50 -2.66 0.36 8.41
N ASP A 51 -1.63 -0.23 7.81
CA ASP A 51 -1.55 -0.35 6.34
C ASP A 51 -2.61 -1.33 5.82
N LEU A 52 -3.80 -0.79 5.60
CA LEU A 52 -4.99 -1.48 5.08
C LEU A 52 -5.00 -1.60 3.57
N THR A 53 -4.11 -0.89 2.89
CA THR A 53 -3.91 -1.08 1.46
C THR A 53 -3.17 -2.38 1.18
N GLY A 54 -2.49 -2.96 2.18
CA GLY A 54 -1.63 -4.14 2.02
C GLY A 54 -0.56 -3.95 0.94
N SER A 55 -0.38 -2.69 0.51
CA SER A 55 0.23 -2.39 -0.76
C SER A 55 1.72 -2.55 -0.64
N GLU A 56 2.33 -1.91 0.36
CA GLU A 56 3.78 -2.01 0.52
C GLU A 56 4.20 -3.34 1.16
N ALA A 57 3.40 -3.86 2.10
CA ALA A 57 3.74 -5.06 2.87
C ALA A 57 3.77 -6.36 2.05
N SER A 58 3.08 -6.41 0.91
CA SER A 58 3.06 -7.59 0.01
C SER A 58 4.22 -7.61 -1.00
N LEU A 59 4.91 -6.47 -1.17
CA LEU A 59 6.00 -6.33 -2.12
C LEU A 59 7.32 -6.75 -1.48
N THR A 60 8.14 -7.46 -2.26
CA THR A 60 9.55 -7.65 -1.88
C THR A 60 10.27 -6.30 -1.86
N PRO A 61 11.39 -6.16 -1.12
CA PRO A 61 12.14 -4.90 -1.07
C PRO A 61 12.49 -4.35 -2.46
N ARG A 62 12.82 -5.24 -3.42
CA ARG A 62 13.16 -4.84 -4.79
C ARG A 62 11.95 -4.39 -5.60
N GLU A 63 10.82 -5.08 -5.46
CA GLU A 63 9.55 -4.69 -6.09
C GLU A 63 9.08 -3.34 -5.56
N LEU A 64 9.17 -3.10 -4.24
CA LEU A 64 8.85 -1.82 -3.61
C LEU A 64 9.73 -0.69 -4.16
N GLN A 65 11.03 -0.94 -4.28
CA GLN A 65 11.98 0.05 -4.81
C GLN A 65 11.65 0.48 -6.24
N VAL A 66 11.34 -0.50 -7.11
CA VAL A 66 10.89 -0.24 -8.49
C VAL A 66 9.55 0.50 -8.49
N ALA A 67 8.59 0.06 -7.70
CA ALA A 67 7.25 0.62 -7.63
C ALA A 67 7.27 2.09 -7.17
N LYS A 68 8.05 2.42 -6.13
CA LYS A 68 8.20 3.79 -5.62
C LYS A 68 8.80 4.74 -6.65
N LEU A 69 9.83 4.32 -7.38
CA LEU A 69 10.42 5.16 -8.42
C LEU A 69 9.44 5.43 -9.57
N VAL A 70 8.66 4.42 -9.97
CA VAL A 70 7.63 4.59 -11.00
C VAL A 70 6.48 5.48 -10.50
N ALA A 71 6.02 5.27 -9.26
CA ALA A 71 5.01 6.14 -8.64
C ALA A 71 5.49 7.60 -8.50
N ALA A 72 6.79 7.82 -8.36
CA ALA A 72 7.40 9.16 -8.34
C ALA A 72 7.59 9.78 -9.74
N GLY A 73 7.01 9.22 -10.79
CA GLY A 73 7.07 9.82 -12.13
C GLY A 73 8.25 9.37 -13.02
N LEU A 74 9.13 8.46 -12.56
CA LEU A 74 10.25 7.99 -13.40
C LEU A 74 9.79 7.02 -14.50
N SER A 75 10.38 7.13 -15.69
CA SER A 75 10.16 6.17 -16.78
C SER A 75 10.84 4.83 -16.47
N GLY A 76 10.35 3.72 -17.05
CA GLY A 76 10.97 2.40 -16.86
C GLY A 76 12.45 2.35 -17.25
N ARG A 77 12.87 3.15 -18.25
CA ARG A 77 14.29 3.29 -18.65
C ARG A 77 15.10 4.04 -17.59
N ALA A 78 14.55 5.10 -16.99
CA ALA A 78 15.21 5.84 -15.93
C ALA A 78 15.36 4.97 -14.67
N VAL A 79 14.34 4.16 -14.33
CA VAL A 79 14.40 3.19 -13.23
C VAL A 79 15.46 2.12 -13.50
N ALA A 80 15.50 1.58 -14.73
CA ALA A 80 16.51 0.62 -15.17
C ALA A 80 17.93 1.16 -14.99
N ALA A 81 18.20 2.38 -15.48
CA ALA A 81 19.50 3.03 -15.30
C ALA A 81 19.85 3.29 -13.83
N ARG A 82 18.89 3.77 -13.03
CA ARG A 82 19.12 4.11 -11.61
C ARG A 82 19.39 2.88 -10.74
N LEU A 83 18.80 1.74 -11.09
CA LEU A 83 18.89 0.51 -10.30
C LEU A 83 19.88 -0.52 -10.88
N ASP A 84 20.60 -0.16 -11.94
CA ASP A 84 21.48 -1.04 -12.72
C ASP A 84 20.77 -2.35 -13.15
N LEU A 85 19.62 -2.19 -13.80
CA LEU A 85 18.78 -3.28 -14.29
C LEU A 85 18.49 -3.12 -15.78
N SER A 86 18.14 -4.23 -16.44
CA SER A 86 17.54 -4.15 -17.77
C SER A 86 16.09 -3.64 -17.71
N LEU A 87 15.63 -2.97 -18.77
CA LEU A 87 14.22 -2.56 -18.91
C LEU A 87 13.26 -3.75 -18.79
N ARG A 88 13.65 -4.92 -19.31
CA ARG A 88 12.89 -6.16 -19.19
C ARG A 88 12.72 -6.57 -17.72
N THR A 89 13.78 -6.47 -16.93
CA THR A 89 13.75 -6.78 -15.49
C THR A 89 12.82 -5.84 -14.74
N VAL A 90 12.88 -4.53 -15.05
CA VAL A 90 11.96 -3.53 -14.49
C VAL A 90 10.51 -3.86 -14.83
N ASN A 91 10.21 -4.18 -16.09
CA ASN A 91 8.86 -4.56 -16.52
C ASN A 91 8.37 -5.83 -15.82
N ASN A 92 9.24 -6.82 -15.61
CA ASN A 92 8.90 -8.03 -14.86
C ASN A 92 8.56 -7.72 -13.41
N HIS A 93 9.34 -6.87 -12.74
CA HIS A 93 9.03 -6.42 -11.38
C HIS A 93 7.68 -5.69 -11.34
N LEU A 94 7.42 -4.77 -12.28
CA LEU A 94 6.15 -4.06 -12.36
C LEU A 94 4.96 -4.99 -12.60
N GLY A 95 5.10 -6.03 -13.44
CA GLY A 95 4.06 -7.03 -13.62
C GLY A 95 3.69 -7.74 -12.32
N ARG A 96 4.69 -8.12 -11.52
CA ARG A 96 4.47 -8.71 -10.19
C ARG A 96 3.87 -7.73 -9.21
N VAL A 97 4.33 -6.48 -9.21
CA VAL A 97 3.76 -5.39 -8.39
C VAL A 97 2.28 -5.20 -8.72
N TYR A 98 1.93 -5.02 -9.98
CA TYR A 98 0.54 -4.84 -10.40
C TYR A 98 -0.35 -6.01 -9.98
N ALA A 99 0.13 -7.25 -10.14
CA ALA A 99 -0.60 -8.43 -9.70
C ALA A 99 -0.80 -8.49 -8.17
N LYS A 100 0.25 -8.20 -7.40
CA LYS A 100 0.20 -8.20 -5.92
C LYS A 100 -0.69 -7.09 -5.36
N LEU A 101 -0.65 -5.93 -5.99
CA LEU A 101 -1.44 -4.76 -5.57
C LEU A 101 -2.86 -4.76 -6.14
N GLY A 102 -3.17 -5.64 -7.10
CA GLY A 102 -4.46 -5.64 -7.79
C GLY A 102 -4.72 -4.36 -8.60
N VAL A 103 -3.68 -3.64 -9.01
CA VAL A 103 -3.79 -2.36 -9.74
C VAL A 103 -3.49 -2.54 -11.22
N SER A 104 -4.19 -1.75 -12.04
CA SER A 104 -4.03 -1.77 -13.49
C SER A 104 -3.19 -0.57 -13.94
N GLY A 105 -1.88 -0.77 -13.98
CA GLY A 105 -0.95 0.18 -14.59
C GLY A 105 -0.53 1.35 -13.71
N ARG A 106 0.17 2.29 -14.36
CA ARG A 106 0.97 3.34 -13.71
C ARG A 106 0.13 4.31 -12.87
N ASN A 107 -0.94 4.87 -13.43
CA ASN A 107 -1.75 5.86 -12.70
C ASN A 107 -2.44 5.26 -11.47
N ALA A 108 -2.79 3.97 -11.52
CA ALA A 108 -3.35 3.27 -10.36
C ALA A 108 -2.26 3.01 -9.31
N LEU A 109 -1.04 2.65 -9.74
CA LEU A 109 0.12 2.53 -8.86
C LEU A 109 0.47 3.85 -8.17
N GLU A 110 0.48 4.96 -8.91
CA GLU A 110 0.72 6.32 -8.40
C GLU A 110 -0.29 6.68 -7.30
N ARG A 111 -1.57 6.39 -7.48
CA ARG A 111 -2.59 6.64 -6.46
C ARG A 111 -2.42 5.80 -5.20
N VAL A 112 -1.99 4.54 -5.36
CA VAL A 112 -1.86 3.61 -4.25
C VAL A 112 -0.59 3.88 -3.42
N LEU A 113 0.47 4.37 -4.04
CA LEU A 113 1.75 4.65 -3.37
C LEU A 113 2.05 6.15 -3.16
N GLY A 114 1.29 7.04 -3.80
CA GLY A 114 1.52 8.49 -3.80
C GLY A 114 0.97 9.23 -2.58
N ASP A 115 0.16 8.58 -1.73
CA ASP A 115 -0.39 9.16 -0.50
C ASP A 115 0.66 9.38 0.63
N GLY A 116 1.94 9.58 0.27
CA GLY A 116 3.06 9.69 1.21
C GLY A 116 4.24 10.54 0.71
N LEU A 117 4.04 11.39 -0.30
CA LEU A 117 4.99 12.43 -0.73
C LEU A 117 4.41 13.82 -0.51
#